data_AF-A0A734CH71-F1
#
_entry.id   AF-A0A734CH71-F1
#
_cell.length_a   1.000
_cell.length_b   1.000
_cell.length_c   1.000
_cell.angle_alpha   90.00
_cell.angle_beta   90.00
_cell.angle_gamma   90.00
#
_symmetry.space_group_name_H-M   'P 1'
#
loop_
_entity.id
_entity.type
_entity.pdbx_description
1 polymer ?
#
loop_
_entity_poly.entity_id
_entity_poly.type
_entity_poly.pdbx_seq_one_letter_code
_entity_poly.pdbx_strand_id
1 'polypeptide(L)'
;MITVKRAEYLSALTCAGVKEVRYYLNGIFFDPEGFVVGTNGHRLFCGRAITEGESAIVNVKAKPPTKFEQVRIDTVLKAATFLNNEGQTVMTSPVEVIDGHFPDWRRVADFKPGKVDAIGIHLPYLADAAKCSKYFDKKANAIIETQGVSDAIRLQLSADAYMLIMPVRMPSPI
;
A
#
# COMPACT_ATOMS: atom_id res chain seq x y z
N MET A 1 -2.33 17.77 -7.80
CA MET A 1 -2.39 17.58 -6.33
C MET A 1 -2.82 16.15 -6.02
N ILE A 2 -2.35 15.56 -4.92
CA ILE A 2 -2.78 14.23 -4.47
C ILE A 2 -3.39 14.34 -3.08
N THR A 3 -4.51 13.67 -2.82
CA THR A 3 -5.10 13.53 -1.48
C THR A 3 -5.35 12.06 -1.18
N VAL A 4 -4.88 11.60 -0.03
CA VAL A 4 -5.02 10.22 0.41
C VAL A 4 -5.39 10.15 1.88
N LYS A 5 -6.35 9.29 2.19
CA LYS A 5 -6.80 9.06 3.57
C LYS A 5 -5.74 8.32 4.38
N ARG A 6 -5.82 8.49 5.70
CA ARG A 6 -4.86 7.96 6.67
C ARG A 6 -4.60 6.47 6.49
N ALA A 7 -5.66 5.67 6.35
CA ALA A 7 -5.54 4.22 6.35
C ALA A 7 -4.79 3.73 5.10
N GLU A 8 -5.18 4.22 3.94
CA GLU A 8 -4.60 3.91 2.65
C GLU A 8 -3.14 4.38 2.57
N TYR A 9 -2.86 5.60 3.06
CA TYR A 9 -1.49 6.12 3.12
C TYR A 9 -0.58 5.27 4.00
N LEU A 10 -1.02 4.92 5.22
CA LEU A 10 -0.21 4.12 6.13
C LEU A 10 -0.05 2.68 5.67
N SER A 11 -1.07 2.11 5.02
CA SER A 11 -0.99 0.76 4.44
C SER A 11 -0.05 0.71 3.25
N ALA A 12 -0.11 1.68 2.34
CA ALA A 12 0.83 1.82 1.24
C ALA A 12 2.26 2.01 1.74
N LEU A 13 2.46 2.90 2.74
CA LEU A 13 3.77 3.10 3.38
C LEU A 13 4.30 1.83 4.04
N THR A 14 3.43 1.03 4.66
CA THR A 14 3.80 -0.25 5.28
C THR A 14 4.26 -1.28 4.24
N CYS A 15 3.71 -1.21 3.02
CA CYS A 15 4.06 -2.15 1.95
C CYS A 15 5.18 -1.67 1.02
N ALA A 16 5.50 -0.38 1.02
CA ALA A 16 6.63 0.18 0.28
C ALA A 16 7.97 -0.44 0.74
N GLY A 17 8.91 -0.51 -0.19
CA GLY A 17 10.28 -0.92 0.07
C GLY A 17 11.02 0.02 1.02
N VAL A 18 12.02 -0.51 1.71
CA VAL A 18 12.92 0.29 2.57
C VAL A 18 14.34 -0.03 2.17
N LYS A 19 15.04 0.96 1.60
CA LYS A 19 16.41 0.79 1.07
C LYS A 19 16.49 -0.33 0.01
N GLU A 20 15.42 -0.51 -0.77
CA GLU A 20 15.40 -1.40 -1.92
C GLU A 20 16.39 -0.90 -2.99
N VAL A 21 17.09 -1.84 -3.63
CA VAL A 21 17.96 -1.58 -4.80
C VAL A 21 17.15 -1.05 -5.99
N ARG A 22 15.91 -1.55 -6.14
CA ARG A 22 14.91 -1.00 -7.05
C ARG A 22 14.34 0.25 -6.40
N TYR A 23 15.06 1.34 -6.51
CA TYR A 23 14.84 2.55 -5.72
C TYR A 23 13.42 3.13 -5.86
N TYR A 24 12.75 2.91 -7.00
CA TYR A 24 11.36 3.29 -7.27
C TYR A 24 10.34 2.57 -6.38
N LEU A 25 10.71 1.46 -5.73
CA LEU A 25 9.88 0.78 -4.73
C LEU A 25 9.98 1.41 -3.34
N ASN A 26 10.92 2.33 -3.10
CA ASN A 26 11.06 3.02 -1.80
C ASN A 26 10.04 4.14 -1.59
N GLY A 27 9.13 4.35 -2.55
CA GLY A 27 8.04 5.31 -2.47
C GLY A 27 6.67 4.66 -2.61
N ILE A 28 5.64 5.47 -2.42
CA ILE A 28 4.25 5.13 -2.67
C ILE A 28 3.87 5.59 -4.07
N PHE A 29 3.25 4.72 -4.86
CA PHE A 29 2.76 5.05 -6.18
C PHE A 29 1.32 5.56 -6.11
N PHE A 30 1.09 6.70 -6.75
CA PHE A 30 -0.23 7.28 -6.96
C PHE A 30 -0.56 7.19 -8.44
N ASP A 31 -1.67 6.53 -8.72
CA ASP A 31 -2.15 6.27 -10.07
C ASP A 31 -3.15 7.36 -10.50
N PRO A 32 -3.15 7.79 -11.76
CA PRO A 32 -4.10 8.79 -12.28
C PRO A 32 -5.56 8.32 -12.21
N GLU A 33 -5.84 7.02 -12.13
CA GLU A 33 -7.20 6.48 -11.97
C GLU A 33 -7.68 6.49 -10.50
N GLY A 34 -6.93 7.15 -9.61
CA GLY A 34 -7.28 7.34 -8.20
C GLY A 34 -6.94 6.14 -7.31
N PHE A 35 -5.87 5.42 -7.63
CA PHE A 35 -5.34 4.37 -6.77
C PHE A 35 -4.07 4.82 -6.04
N VAL A 36 -3.86 4.23 -4.87
CA VAL A 36 -2.61 4.33 -4.13
C VAL A 36 -2.05 2.93 -3.90
N VAL A 37 -0.78 2.74 -4.23
CA VAL A 37 -0.12 1.44 -4.25
C VAL A 37 1.23 1.52 -3.54
N GLY A 38 1.50 0.54 -2.67
CA GLY A 38 2.82 0.37 -2.04
C GLY A 38 3.27 -1.07 -2.19
N THR A 39 4.51 -1.31 -2.59
CA THR A 39 5.06 -2.66 -2.73
C THR A 39 6.57 -2.71 -2.54
N ASN A 40 7.06 -3.86 -2.08
CA ASN A 40 8.48 -4.24 -2.07
C ASN A 40 8.76 -5.40 -3.03
N GLY A 41 7.79 -5.78 -3.87
CA GLY A 41 7.87 -6.92 -4.78
C GLY A 41 7.46 -8.27 -4.19
N HIS A 42 7.23 -8.36 -2.87
CA HIS A 42 6.75 -9.58 -2.19
C HIS A 42 5.38 -9.42 -1.56
N ARG A 43 5.00 -8.19 -1.22
CA ARG A 43 3.65 -7.81 -0.86
C ARG A 43 3.27 -6.52 -1.56
N LEU A 44 1.98 -6.33 -1.78
CA LEU A 44 1.45 -5.13 -2.41
C LEU A 44 0.19 -4.69 -1.66
N PHE A 45 0.08 -3.42 -1.32
CA PHE A 45 -1.17 -2.82 -0.90
C PHE A 45 -1.77 -2.02 -2.06
N CYS A 46 -3.09 -2.09 -2.23
CA CYS A 46 -3.86 -1.25 -3.12
C CYS A 46 -5.04 -0.64 -2.35
N GLY A 47 -5.25 0.66 -2.53
CA GLY A 47 -6.41 1.41 -2.00
C GLY A 47 -6.77 2.59 -2.90
N ARG A 48 -7.61 3.50 -2.40
CA ARG A 48 -8.05 4.69 -3.14
C ARG A 48 -7.33 5.97 -2.72
N ALA A 49 -7.10 6.84 -3.69
CA ALA A 49 -6.64 8.20 -3.51
C ALA A 49 -7.33 9.11 -4.53
N ILE A 50 -7.23 10.42 -4.32
CA ILE A 50 -7.58 11.42 -5.32
C ILE A 50 -6.26 11.90 -5.91
N THR A 51 -6.07 11.69 -7.22
CA THR A 51 -4.87 12.08 -7.95
C THR A 51 -5.28 13.02 -9.08
N GLU A 52 -4.80 14.26 -9.03
CA GLU A 52 -4.95 15.20 -10.14
C GLU A 52 -3.65 15.23 -10.94
N GLY A 53 -3.75 14.90 -12.23
CA GLY A 53 -2.63 14.88 -13.17
C GLY A 53 -2.09 13.48 -13.43
N GLU A 54 -0.79 13.39 -13.70
CA GLU A 54 -0.10 12.15 -14.03
C GLU A 54 0.19 11.29 -12.78
N SER A 55 0.62 10.06 -13.02
CA SER A 55 1.10 9.19 -11.94
C SER A 55 2.35 9.77 -11.27
N ALA A 56 2.55 9.44 -10.00
CA ALA A 56 3.73 9.85 -9.26
C ALA A 56 4.16 8.79 -8.26
N ILE A 57 5.48 8.62 -8.11
CA ILE A 57 6.07 7.85 -7.01
C ILE A 57 6.58 8.86 -5.98
N VAL A 58 6.06 8.78 -4.76
CA VAL A 58 6.31 9.78 -3.71
C VAL A 58 6.92 9.13 -2.48
N ASN A 59 7.99 9.72 -1.97
CA ASN A 59 8.61 9.39 -0.70
C ASN A 59 8.56 10.61 0.24
N VAL A 60 7.67 10.56 1.22
CA VAL A 60 7.56 11.59 2.27
C VAL A 60 8.66 11.37 3.30
N LYS A 61 9.50 12.39 3.52
CA LYS A 61 10.74 12.24 4.30
C LYS A 61 10.52 12.16 5.81
N ALA A 62 9.46 12.78 6.33
CA ALA A 62 9.13 12.68 7.74
C ALA A 62 8.32 11.43 8.05
N LYS A 63 8.55 10.88 9.25
CA LYS A 63 7.64 9.90 9.84
C LYS A 63 6.24 10.53 9.99
N PRO A 64 5.16 9.83 9.60
CA PRO A 64 3.81 10.36 9.76
C PRO A 64 3.48 10.65 11.24
N PRO A 65 2.69 11.69 11.54
CA PRO A 65 2.27 11.98 12.90
C PRO A 65 1.32 10.90 13.40
N THR A 66 1.22 10.72 14.72
CA THR A 66 0.39 9.65 15.32
C THR A 66 -1.10 9.81 14.97
N LYS A 67 -1.58 11.07 14.91
CA LYS A 67 -2.98 11.44 14.63
C LYS A 67 -3.02 12.38 13.42
N PHE A 68 -3.71 11.95 12.37
CA PHE A 68 -4.07 12.72 11.19
C PHE A 68 -5.19 11.95 10.46
N GLU A 69 -5.94 12.61 9.59
CA GLU A 69 -7.05 12.02 8.83
C GLU A 69 -6.67 11.77 7.37
N GLN A 70 -5.88 12.68 6.80
CA GLN A 70 -5.46 12.58 5.40
C GLN A 70 -4.13 13.31 5.18
N VAL A 71 -3.50 13.01 4.06
CA VAL A 71 -2.30 13.68 3.56
C VAL A 71 -2.63 14.32 2.22
N ARG A 72 -2.28 15.59 2.06
CA ARG A 72 -2.25 16.28 0.78
C ARG A 72 -0.82 16.39 0.30
N ILE A 73 -0.55 15.95 -0.92
CA ILE A 73 0.79 15.91 -1.49
C ILE A 73 0.79 16.78 -2.74
N ASP A 74 1.64 17.80 -2.70
CA ASP A 74 1.95 18.64 -3.85
C ASP A 74 3.29 18.18 -4.44
N THR A 75 3.23 17.56 -5.62
CA THR A 75 4.41 17.03 -6.32
C THR A 75 5.25 18.13 -6.98
N VAL A 76 4.66 19.30 -7.25
CA VAL A 76 5.36 20.46 -7.82
C VAL A 76 6.12 21.20 -6.72
N LEU A 77 5.44 21.50 -5.61
CA LEU A 77 6.05 22.14 -4.43
C LEU A 77 6.87 21.16 -3.59
N LYS A 78 6.81 19.86 -3.89
CA LYS A 78 7.53 18.79 -3.17
C LYS A 78 7.25 18.83 -1.67
N ALA A 79 5.97 18.92 -1.32
CA ALA A 79 5.51 19.00 0.07
C ALA A 79 4.32 18.08 0.33
N ALA A 80 4.32 17.45 1.51
CA ALA A 80 3.22 16.67 2.04
C ALA A 80 2.68 17.36 3.31
N THR A 81 1.41 17.71 3.31
CA THR A 81 0.70 18.33 4.44
C THR A 81 -0.26 17.32 5.05
N PHE A 82 -0.01 16.95 6.29
CA PHE A 82 -0.87 16.08 7.09
C PHE A 82 -1.95 16.90 7.75
N LEU A 83 -3.21 16.50 7.59
CA LEU A 83 -4.39 17.22 8.05
C LEU A 83 -5.16 16.42 9.10
N ASN A 84 -5.77 17.08 10.08
CA ASN A 84 -6.72 16.46 10.99
C ASN A 84 -8.15 16.44 10.40
N ASN A 85 -9.11 15.95 11.18
CA ASN A 85 -10.52 15.80 10.77
C ASN A 85 -11.21 17.16 10.50
N GLU A 86 -10.69 18.25 11.05
CA GLU A 86 -11.17 19.62 10.83
C GLU A 86 -10.49 20.29 9.63
N GLY A 87 -9.57 19.59 8.94
CA GLY A 87 -8.81 20.12 7.81
C GLY A 87 -7.66 21.04 8.22
N GLN A 88 -7.28 21.10 9.50
CA GLN A 88 -6.15 21.88 9.99
C GLN A 88 -4.83 21.13 9.76
N THR A 89 -3.76 21.89 9.52
CA THR A 89 -2.41 21.33 9.35
C THR A 89 -1.87 20.82 10.67
N VAL A 90 -1.53 19.52 10.71
CA VAL A 90 -0.83 18.86 11.82
C VAL A 90 0.69 18.94 11.62
N MET A 91 1.14 18.73 10.38
CA MET A 91 2.55 18.72 10.02
C MET A 91 2.71 18.91 8.51
N THR A 92 3.80 19.55 8.10
CA THR A 92 4.25 19.58 6.70
C THR A 92 5.62 18.92 6.60
N SER A 93 5.86 18.16 5.53
CA SER A 93 7.11 17.44 5.30
C SER A 93 7.57 17.58 3.85
N PRO A 94 8.90 17.66 3.60
CA PRO A 94 9.44 17.54 2.25
C PRO A 94 9.09 16.20 1.61
N VAL A 95 8.85 16.24 0.31
CA VAL A 95 8.58 15.09 -0.54
C VAL A 95 9.68 14.94 -1.56
N GLU A 96 10.17 13.72 -1.72
CA GLU A 96 10.89 13.32 -2.92
C GLU A 96 9.90 12.70 -3.90
N VAL A 97 9.86 13.25 -5.12
CA VAL A 97 9.21 12.61 -6.26
C VAL A 97 10.28 11.76 -6.95
N ILE A 98 10.10 10.45 -6.94
CA ILE A 98 11.08 9.50 -7.45
C ILE A 98 10.88 9.35 -8.96
N ASP A 99 11.93 9.61 -9.73
CA ASP A 99 11.96 9.37 -11.17
C ASP A 99 12.25 7.89 -11.44
N GLY A 100 11.19 7.13 -11.73
CA GLY A 100 11.28 5.72 -12.03
C GLY A 100 9.96 5.16 -12.52
N HIS A 101 10.04 4.01 -13.19
CA HIS A 101 8.87 3.32 -13.70
C HIS A 101 8.36 2.36 -12.63
N PHE A 102 7.20 2.67 -12.05
CA PHE A 102 6.56 1.75 -11.13
C PHE A 102 6.15 0.47 -11.89
N PRO A 103 6.30 -0.73 -11.31
CA PRO A 103 5.86 -1.95 -11.96
C PRO A 103 4.38 -1.89 -12.32
N ASP A 104 3.98 -2.56 -13.40
CA ASP A 104 2.57 -2.74 -13.73
C ASP A 104 1.90 -3.57 -12.61
N TRP A 105 1.29 -2.83 -11.69
CA TRP A 105 0.64 -3.38 -10.51
C TRP A 105 -0.71 -4.01 -10.85
N ARG A 106 -1.37 -3.57 -11.94
CA ARG A 106 -2.67 -4.10 -12.38
C ARG A 106 -2.54 -5.56 -12.79
N ARG A 107 -1.42 -5.93 -13.42
CA ARG A 107 -1.10 -7.32 -13.75
C ARG A 107 -1.03 -8.23 -12.51
N VAL A 108 -0.55 -7.71 -11.38
CA VAL A 108 -0.50 -8.46 -10.11
C VAL A 108 -1.84 -8.42 -9.39
N ALA A 109 -2.60 -7.34 -9.57
CA ALA A 109 -3.94 -7.15 -9.01
C ALA A 109 -5.07 -7.88 -9.75
N ASP A 110 -4.82 -8.40 -10.96
CA ASP A 110 -5.76 -9.28 -11.68
C ASP A 110 -5.92 -10.62 -10.93
N PHE A 111 -6.81 -10.59 -9.94
CA PHE A 111 -7.02 -11.66 -8.99
C PHE A 111 -8.28 -12.46 -9.34
N LYS A 112 -8.12 -13.77 -9.54
CA LYS A 112 -9.24 -14.68 -9.85
C LYS A 112 -9.37 -15.69 -8.71
N PRO A 113 -10.40 -15.61 -7.86
CA PRO A 113 -10.55 -16.53 -6.74
C PRO A 113 -10.56 -18.00 -7.18
N GLY A 114 -9.90 -18.84 -6.38
CA GLY A 114 -9.75 -20.27 -6.62
C GLY A 114 -9.46 -21.03 -5.32
N LYS A 115 -9.76 -22.33 -5.31
CA LYS A 115 -9.59 -23.19 -4.13
C LYS A 115 -8.17 -23.72 -4.04
N VAL A 116 -7.60 -23.65 -2.85
CA VAL A 116 -6.31 -24.26 -2.50
C VAL A 116 -6.43 -24.98 -1.16
N ASP A 117 -5.84 -26.17 -1.04
CA ASP A 117 -5.86 -26.92 0.22
C ASP A 117 -4.88 -26.31 1.24
N ALA A 118 -3.73 -25.82 0.76
CA ALA A 118 -2.72 -25.16 1.56
C ALA A 118 -1.91 -24.17 0.70
N ILE A 119 -1.38 -23.12 1.33
CA ILE A 119 -0.50 -22.14 0.69
C ILE A 119 0.55 -21.64 1.69
N GLY A 120 1.81 -21.57 1.25
CA GLY A 120 2.90 -21.05 2.06
C GLY A 120 2.89 -19.52 2.10
N ILE A 121 2.99 -18.93 3.29
CA ILE A 121 3.00 -17.47 3.49
C ILE A 121 4.20 -17.06 4.35
N HIS A 122 4.85 -15.95 4.00
CA HIS A 122 5.82 -15.32 4.88
C HIS A 122 5.11 -14.58 6.03
N LEU A 123 5.14 -15.15 7.24
CA LEU A 123 4.35 -14.66 8.39
C LEU A 123 4.53 -13.17 8.72
N PRO A 124 5.72 -12.55 8.62
CA PRO A 124 5.85 -11.11 8.80
C PRO A 124 4.97 -10.28 7.85
N TYR A 125 4.73 -10.74 6.62
CA TYR A 125 3.83 -10.04 5.69
C TYR A 125 2.36 -10.21 6.08
N LEU A 126 2.00 -11.33 6.70
CA LEU A 126 0.66 -11.49 7.30
C LEU A 126 0.48 -10.56 8.51
N ALA A 127 1.53 -10.38 9.32
CA ALA A 127 1.52 -9.40 10.41
C ALA A 127 1.40 -7.96 9.90
N ASP A 128 2.08 -7.62 8.78
CA ASP A 128 1.89 -6.34 8.10
C ASP A 128 0.46 -6.16 7.58
N ALA A 129 -0.18 -7.22 7.09
CA ALA A 129 -1.59 -7.17 6.68
C ALA A 129 -2.53 -6.91 7.87
N ALA A 130 -2.29 -7.56 9.02
CA ALA A 130 -3.04 -7.29 10.24
C ALA A 130 -2.83 -5.83 10.72
N LYS A 131 -1.61 -5.30 10.61
CA LYS A 131 -1.32 -3.89 10.89
C LYS A 131 -2.06 -2.94 9.94
N CYS A 132 -2.09 -3.27 8.65
CA CYS A 132 -2.85 -2.50 7.66
C CYS A 132 -4.36 -2.54 7.94
N SER A 133 -4.91 -3.70 8.24
CA SER A 133 -6.33 -3.86 8.60
C SER A 133 -6.70 -2.99 9.80
N LYS A 134 -5.85 -2.89 10.83
CA LYS A 134 -6.06 -2.00 11.99
C LYS A 134 -6.25 -0.52 11.65
N TYR A 135 -5.80 -0.08 10.47
CA TYR A 135 -6.03 1.29 10.03
C TYR A 135 -7.45 1.53 9.53
N PHE A 136 -8.13 0.48 9.04
CA PHE A 136 -9.52 0.53 8.58
C PHE A 136 -10.52 0.09 9.66
N ASP A 137 -10.21 -0.99 10.37
CA ASP A 137 -11.01 -1.55 11.45
C ASP A 137 -10.11 -1.91 12.64
N LYS A 138 -10.39 -1.35 13.82
CA LYS A 138 -9.60 -1.60 15.04
C LYS A 138 -9.52 -3.08 15.42
N LYS A 139 -10.47 -3.91 14.96
CA LYS A 139 -10.47 -5.36 15.20
C LYS A 139 -9.48 -6.14 14.32
N ALA A 140 -8.89 -5.50 13.31
CA ALA A 140 -7.92 -6.11 12.39
C ALA A 140 -8.51 -7.25 11.53
N ASN A 141 -9.78 -7.14 11.13
CA ASN A 141 -10.44 -8.15 10.31
C ASN A 141 -10.01 -8.07 8.83
N ALA A 142 -9.93 -9.21 8.16
CA ALA A 142 -9.75 -9.29 6.72
C ALA A 142 -10.39 -10.57 6.19
N ILE A 143 -10.83 -10.54 4.94
CA ILE A 143 -11.19 -11.75 4.19
C ILE A 143 -9.94 -12.24 3.48
N ILE A 144 -9.56 -13.50 3.68
CA ILE A 144 -8.46 -14.13 2.95
C ILE A 144 -9.04 -14.87 1.76
N GLU A 145 -8.59 -14.49 0.57
CA GLU A 145 -8.98 -15.10 -0.70
C GLU A 145 -7.73 -15.72 -1.35
N THR A 146 -7.92 -16.87 -1.96
CA THR A 146 -6.87 -17.64 -2.64
C THR A 146 -7.17 -17.72 -4.14
N GLN A 147 -6.16 -18.01 -4.95
CA GLN A 147 -6.27 -18.20 -6.41
C GLN A 147 -5.72 -19.56 -6.82
N GLY A 148 -4.41 -19.75 -6.64
CA GLY A 148 -3.70 -21.00 -6.86
C GLY A 148 -2.52 -21.14 -5.89
N VAL A 149 -1.93 -22.34 -5.81
CA VAL A 149 -0.86 -22.65 -4.83
C VAL A 149 0.44 -21.87 -5.05
N SER A 150 0.63 -21.32 -6.25
CA SER A 150 1.78 -20.50 -6.64
C SER A 150 1.43 -19.03 -6.89
N ASP A 151 0.18 -18.65 -6.69
CA ASP A 151 -0.32 -17.29 -6.91
C ASP A 151 -0.41 -16.51 -5.60
N ALA A 152 -0.47 -15.19 -5.70
CA ALA A 152 -0.67 -14.35 -4.52
C ALA A 152 -1.98 -14.70 -3.81
N ILE A 153 -1.99 -14.53 -2.49
CA ILE A 153 -3.25 -14.43 -1.74
C ILE A 153 -3.69 -12.98 -1.67
N ARG A 154 -5.01 -12.74 -1.62
CA ARG A 154 -5.59 -11.42 -1.37
C ARG A 154 -6.18 -11.36 0.03
N LEU A 155 -5.82 -10.32 0.78
CA LEU A 155 -6.44 -9.96 2.04
C LEU A 155 -7.29 -8.71 1.79
N GLN A 156 -8.61 -8.87 1.70
CA GLN A 156 -9.54 -7.77 1.58
C GLN A 156 -9.67 -7.07 2.93
N LEU A 157 -9.27 -5.79 3.00
CA LEU A 157 -9.18 -5.01 4.24
C LEU A 157 -10.37 -4.05 4.43
N SER A 158 -10.98 -3.60 3.32
CA SER A 158 -12.22 -2.82 3.29
C SER A 158 -12.95 -3.07 1.97
N ALA A 159 -14.00 -2.31 1.62
CA ALA A 159 -14.65 -2.45 0.30
C ALA A 159 -13.69 -2.11 -0.85
N ASP A 160 -12.81 -1.13 -0.66
CA ASP A 160 -11.98 -0.55 -1.73
C ASP A 160 -10.47 -0.73 -1.50
N ALA A 161 -10.08 -1.51 -0.49
CA ALA A 161 -8.67 -1.71 -0.14
C ALA A 161 -8.35 -3.17 0.14
N TYR A 162 -7.22 -3.63 -0.41
CA TYR A 162 -6.72 -4.98 -0.23
C TYR A 162 -5.20 -5.03 -0.21
N MET A 163 -4.68 -6.13 0.30
CA MET A 163 -3.26 -6.45 0.26
C MET A 163 -3.06 -7.79 -0.46
N LEU A 164 -2.05 -7.86 -1.32
CA LEU A 164 -1.57 -9.09 -1.92
C LEU A 164 -0.30 -9.55 -1.22
N ILE A 165 -0.18 -10.84 -0.97
CA ILE A 165 1.04 -11.45 -0.44
C ILE A 165 1.46 -12.56 -1.39
N MET A 166 2.69 -12.47 -1.90
CA MET A 166 3.27 -13.51 -2.75
C MET A 166 3.48 -14.79 -1.92
N PRO A 167 3.18 -15.97 -2.47
CA PRO A 167 3.38 -17.21 -1.76
C PRO A 167 4.86 -17.50 -1.62
N VAL A 168 5.21 -18.22 -0.56
CA VAL A 168 6.56 -18.77 -0.39
C VAL A 168 6.53 -20.26 -0.68
N ARG A 169 7.59 -20.73 -1.34
CA ARG A 169 7.81 -22.17 -1.53
C ARG A 169 8.16 -22.77 -0.18
N MET A 170 7.23 -23.53 0.38
CA MET A 170 7.50 -24.38 1.53
C MET A 170 7.82 -25.79 1.03
N PRO A 171 8.70 -26.55 1.70
CA PRO A 171 8.74 -27.99 1.49
C PRO A 171 7.33 -28.52 1.77
N SER A 172 6.81 -29.39 0.88
CA SER A 172 5.48 -29.96 1.05
C SER A 172 5.35 -30.52 2.48
N PRO A 173 4.24 -30.24 3.18
CA PRO A 173 3.94 -30.99 4.38
C PRO A 173 3.79 -32.45 3.96
N ILE A 174 4.65 -33.30 4.52
CA ILE A 174 4.58 -34.76 4.37
C ILE A 174 3.22 -35.23 4.87
#